data_AF-A0A257VTI2-F1
#
_entry.id   AF-A0A257VTI2-F1
#
_cell.length_a   1.000
_cell.length_b   1.000
_cell.length_c   1.000
_cell.angle_alpha   90.00
_cell.angle_beta   90.00
_cell.angle_gamma   90.00
#
_symmetry.space_group_name_H-M   'P 1'
#
loop_
_entity.id
_entity.type
_entity.pdbx_description
1 polymer ?
#
loop_
_entity_poly.entity_id
_entity_poly.type
_entity_poly.pdbx_seq_one_letter_code
_entity_poly.pdbx_strand_id
1 'polypeptide(L)'
;MAESTYLKRIRYYLTHRRRQAELRLPRDQELLAADLSVDGIHAWGRLYDRVSGALKVQVIEKGKSVAKSPGQVLFDSPQRTVRENNFCAVNTAWSSIEDTCADAINHIAGTRLTLYRRQGLKDHLVAPLRFNRMSRETLDAMWDTITRSKRVLLDYFSCKAKLLGLERLSWFDQSAPLPT
;
A
#
# COMPACT_ATOMS: atom_id res chain seq x y z
N MET A 1 -19.34 15.35 43.78
CA MET A 1 -19.30 16.35 42.70
C MET A 1 -20.06 15.81 41.50
N ALA A 2 -21.18 16.40 41.12
CA ALA A 2 -21.96 15.94 39.96
C ALA A 2 -21.13 16.12 38.68
N GLU A 3 -20.94 15.04 37.91
CA GLU A 3 -20.30 15.12 36.60
C GLU A 3 -21.07 16.11 35.69
N SER A 4 -20.40 17.14 35.18
CA SER A 4 -20.97 18.11 34.24
C SER A 4 -21.63 17.43 33.04
N THR A 5 -22.91 17.72 32.79
CA THR A 5 -23.70 17.19 31.65
C THR A 5 -23.02 17.49 30.31
N TYR A 6 -22.29 18.61 30.21
CA TYR A 6 -21.50 18.96 29.04
C TYR A 6 -20.33 17.98 28.83
N LEU A 7 -19.57 17.67 29.89
CA LEU A 7 -18.45 16.71 29.81
C LEU A 7 -18.93 15.29 29.44
N LYS A 8 -20.14 14.90 29.87
CA LYS A 8 -20.74 13.62 29.47
C LYS A 8 -20.93 13.55 27.95
N ARG A 9 -21.42 14.63 27.31
CA ARG A 9 -21.66 14.69 25.85
C ARG A 9 -20.36 14.57 25.04
N ILE A 10 -19.24 15.10 25.54
CA ILE A 10 -17.93 15.06 24.86
C ILE A 10 -16.98 13.97 25.38
N ARG A 11 -17.44 13.10 26.29
CA ARG A 11 -16.62 12.08 26.96
C ARG A 11 -15.86 11.21 25.97
N TYR A 12 -16.52 10.78 24.90
CA TYR A 12 -15.89 9.93 23.88
C TYR A 12 -14.70 10.63 23.22
N TYR A 13 -14.87 11.88 22.79
CA TYR A 13 -13.80 12.68 22.17
C TYR A 13 -12.61 12.86 23.13
N LEU A 14 -12.85 13.24 24.38
CA LEU A 14 -11.80 13.41 25.37
C LEU A 14 -11.05 12.11 25.68
N THR A 15 -11.79 11.00 25.83
CA THR A 15 -11.22 9.67 26.04
C THR A 15 -10.37 9.25 24.85
N HIS A 16 -10.84 9.48 23.63
CA HIS A 16 -10.09 9.18 22.43
C HIS A 16 -8.82 10.03 22.32
N ARG A 17 -8.90 11.33 22.60
CA ARG A 17 -7.71 12.21 22.62
C ARG A 17 -6.68 11.76 23.66
N ARG A 18 -7.12 11.36 24.85
CA ARG A 18 -6.24 10.82 25.88
C ARG A 18 -5.53 9.55 25.41
N ARG A 19 -6.25 8.62 24.78
CA ARG A 19 -5.66 7.39 24.20
C ARG A 19 -4.68 7.69 23.06
N GLN A 20 -4.94 8.71 22.23
CA GLN A 20 -4.00 9.14 21.19
C GLN A 20 -2.76 9.81 21.77
N ALA A 21 -2.89 10.52 22.90
CA ALA A 21 -1.76 11.14 23.58
C ALA A 21 -0.75 10.10 24.14
N GLU A 22 -1.19 8.86 24.39
CA GLU A 22 -0.28 7.76 24.75
C GLU A 22 0.71 7.40 23.63
N LEU A 23 0.42 7.78 22.39
CA LEU A 23 1.33 7.59 21.24
C LEU A 23 2.27 8.79 21.03
N ARG A 24 2.33 9.75 21.95
CA ARG A 24 3.21 10.92 21.84
C ARG A 24 4.48 10.73 22.65
N LEU A 25 5.55 11.34 22.17
CA LEU A 25 6.80 11.49 22.90
C LEU A 25 6.71 12.65 23.91
N PRO A 26 7.68 12.77 24.84
CA PRO A 26 7.86 14.00 25.61
C PRO A 26 7.94 15.22 24.69
N ARG A 27 7.42 16.37 25.14
CA ARG A 27 7.23 17.58 24.33
C ARG A 27 8.44 17.93 23.46
N ASP A 28 9.63 18.00 24.04
CA ASP A 28 10.84 18.42 23.31
C ASP A 28 11.26 17.39 22.24
N GLN A 29 11.06 16.11 22.51
CA GLN A 29 11.29 15.04 21.54
C GLN A 29 10.25 15.04 20.43
N GLU A 30 8.99 15.34 20.75
CA GLU A 30 7.91 15.43 19.77
C GLU A 30 8.13 16.63 18.82
N LEU A 31 8.57 17.78 19.36
CA LEU A 31 8.94 18.95 18.56
C LEU A 31 10.12 18.63 17.63
N LEU A 32 11.20 18.06 18.16
CA LEU A 32 12.34 17.65 17.35
C LEU A 32 11.95 16.62 16.28
N ALA A 33 11.12 15.63 16.63
CA ALA A 33 10.63 14.63 15.69
C ALA A 33 9.79 15.26 14.58
N ALA A 34 8.96 16.26 14.91
CA ALA A 34 8.17 17.00 13.92
C ALA A 34 9.08 17.81 12.98
N ASP A 35 10.06 18.53 13.51
CA ASP A 35 11.01 19.31 12.70
C ASP A 35 11.80 18.41 11.75
N LEU A 36 12.35 17.30 12.27
CA LEU A 36 13.07 16.31 11.47
C LEU A 36 12.18 15.55 10.48
N SER A 37 10.85 15.49 10.69
CA SER A 37 9.96 14.73 9.80
C SER A 37 9.89 15.34 8.40
N VAL A 38 10.05 16.66 8.27
CA VAL A 38 9.96 17.41 7.02
C VAL A 38 11.04 16.97 6.03
N ASP A 39 12.27 16.87 6.52
CA ASP A 39 13.46 16.42 5.77
C ASP A 39 13.76 14.93 5.95
N GLY A 40 13.07 14.26 6.87
CA GLY A 40 13.10 12.82 7.08
C GLY A 40 12.00 12.11 6.29
N ILE A 41 11.05 11.51 7.02
CA ILE A 41 10.02 10.64 6.44
C ILE A 41 9.25 11.27 5.28
N HIS A 42 8.97 12.58 5.32
CA HIS A 42 8.27 13.27 4.25
C HIS A 42 9.14 13.50 3.01
N ALA A 43 10.43 13.76 3.17
CA ALA A 43 11.36 13.89 2.05
C ALA A 43 11.53 12.55 1.31
N TRP A 44 11.62 11.44 2.03
CA TRP A 44 11.66 10.10 1.43
C TRP A 44 10.38 9.77 0.67
N GLY A 45 9.21 10.13 1.21
CA GLY A 45 7.94 10.01 0.48
C GLY A 45 7.93 10.81 -0.82
N ARG A 46 8.34 12.08 -0.77
CA ARG A 46 8.45 12.92 -1.98
C ARG A 46 9.48 12.38 -2.98
N LEU A 47 10.57 11.78 -2.52
CA LEU A 47 11.56 11.15 -3.39
C LEU A 47 10.93 9.97 -4.14
N TYR A 48 10.25 9.08 -3.41
CA TYR A 48 9.53 7.96 -4.02
C TYR A 48 8.51 8.43 -5.06
N ASP A 49 7.68 9.41 -4.71
CA ASP A 49 6.65 9.96 -5.60
C ASP A 49 7.27 10.58 -6.85
N ARG A 50 8.39 11.31 -6.71
CA ARG A 50 9.10 11.92 -7.85
C ARG A 50 9.70 10.86 -8.77
N VAL A 51 10.40 9.88 -8.22
CA VAL A 51 11.09 8.84 -8.99
C VAL A 51 10.08 7.96 -9.73
N SER A 52 9.08 7.44 -9.00
CA SER A 52 8.02 6.62 -9.59
C SER A 52 7.12 7.40 -10.55
N GLY A 53 6.81 8.66 -10.26
CA GLY A 53 5.99 9.52 -11.11
C GLY A 53 6.70 9.95 -12.40
N ALA A 54 8.02 10.05 -12.39
CA ALA A 54 8.83 10.35 -13.58
C ALA A 54 9.03 9.11 -14.47
N LEU A 55 8.79 7.90 -13.95
CA LEU A 55 9.03 6.65 -14.68
C LEU A 55 8.23 6.62 -15.99
N LYS A 56 8.92 6.23 -17.06
CA LYS A 56 8.31 5.99 -18.38
C LYS A 56 8.53 4.54 -18.77
N VAL A 57 7.43 3.89 -19.15
CA VAL A 57 7.40 2.54 -19.67
C VAL A 57 7.38 2.61 -21.18
N GLN A 58 8.32 1.94 -21.84
CA GLN A 58 8.35 1.82 -23.29
C GLN A 58 7.54 0.60 -23.71
N VAL A 59 6.40 0.80 -24.36
CA VAL A 59 5.53 -0.28 -24.86
C VAL A 59 5.43 -0.23 -26.38
N ILE A 60 5.22 -1.39 -27.00
CA ILE A 60 5.01 -1.49 -28.45
C ILE A 60 3.51 -1.41 -28.72
N GLU A 61 3.08 -0.35 -29.41
CA GLU A 61 1.70 -0.17 -29.85
C GLU A 61 1.66 -0.01 -31.36
N LYS A 62 0.90 -0.88 -32.05
CA LYS A 62 0.78 -0.88 -33.52
C LYS A 62 2.15 -0.84 -34.23
N GLY A 63 3.14 -1.55 -33.67
CA GLY A 63 4.50 -1.65 -34.21
C GLY A 63 5.41 -0.44 -33.93
N LYS A 64 4.99 0.51 -33.08
CA LYS A 64 5.80 1.67 -32.69
C LYS A 64 6.06 1.66 -31.19
N SER A 65 7.27 2.08 -30.78
CA SER A 65 7.59 2.30 -29.37
C SER A 65 6.90 3.59 -28.90
N VAL A 66 6.12 3.50 -27.83
CA VAL A 66 5.42 4.62 -27.20
C VAL A 66 5.78 4.66 -25.71
N ALA A 67 6.14 5.85 -25.21
CA ALA A 67 6.40 6.07 -23.81
C ALA A 67 5.09 6.35 -23.05
N LYS A 68 4.79 5.55 -22.03
CA LYS A 68 3.61 5.69 -21.17
C LYS A 68 4.01 5.81 -19.70
N SER A 69 3.17 6.42 -18.87
CA SER A 69 3.33 6.25 -17.42
C SER A 69 2.92 4.82 -17.01
N PRO A 70 3.43 4.28 -15.88
CA PRO A 70 3.06 2.95 -15.42
C PRO A 70 1.54 2.74 -15.31
N GLY A 71 0.80 3.75 -14.84
CA GLY A 71 -0.66 3.69 -14.70
C GLY A 71 -1.44 3.71 -16.02
N GLN A 72 -0.80 4.01 -17.14
CA GLN A 72 -1.42 3.99 -18.48
C GLN A 72 -1.22 2.65 -19.20
N VAL A 73 -0.40 1.75 -18.66
CA VAL A 73 -0.14 0.44 -19.25
C VAL A 73 -1.15 -0.56 -18.70
N LEU A 74 -2.04 -1.03 -19.58
CA LEU A 74 -3.13 -1.94 -19.22
C LEU A 74 -2.83 -3.38 -19.65
N PHE A 75 -3.45 -4.35 -18.97
CA PHE A 75 -3.35 -5.79 -19.24
C PHE A 75 -4.71 -6.39 -19.62
N ASP A 76 -5.56 -5.63 -20.29
CA ASP A 76 -6.95 -5.96 -20.65
C ASP A 76 -7.15 -6.14 -22.16
N SER A 77 -6.06 -6.20 -22.94
CA SER A 77 -6.16 -6.50 -24.36
C SER A 77 -6.67 -7.93 -24.58
N PRO A 78 -7.56 -8.20 -25.55
CA PRO A 78 -7.90 -9.57 -25.98
C PRO A 78 -6.67 -10.35 -26.45
N GLN A 79 -5.67 -9.65 -27.03
CA GLN A 79 -4.46 -10.26 -27.55
C GLN A 79 -3.45 -10.52 -26.42
N ARG A 80 -3.16 -11.79 -26.14
CA ARG A 80 -2.25 -12.19 -25.05
C ARG A 80 -0.84 -11.65 -25.21
N THR A 81 -0.33 -11.61 -26.45
CA THR A 81 1.00 -11.05 -26.76
C THR A 81 1.14 -9.58 -26.37
N VAL A 82 0.07 -8.79 -26.52
CA VAL A 82 0.05 -7.38 -26.08
C VAL A 82 0.13 -7.29 -24.56
N ARG A 83 -0.62 -8.14 -23.83
CA ARG A 83 -0.59 -8.17 -22.37
C ARG A 83 0.77 -8.58 -21.83
N GLU A 84 1.38 -9.60 -22.43
CA GLU A 84 2.72 -10.07 -22.08
C GLU A 84 3.79 -9.00 -22.35
N ASN A 85 3.77 -8.38 -23.54
CA ASN A 85 4.66 -7.27 -23.86
C ASN A 85 4.55 -6.14 -22.83
N ASN A 86 3.32 -5.73 -22.51
CA ASN A 86 3.06 -4.67 -21.54
C ASN A 86 3.60 -5.05 -20.16
N PHE A 87 3.42 -6.30 -19.74
CA PHE A 87 3.87 -6.77 -18.44
C PHE A 87 5.40 -6.77 -18.33
N CYS A 88 6.08 -7.31 -19.34
CA CYS A 88 7.54 -7.32 -19.40
C CYS A 88 8.11 -5.89 -19.44
N ALA A 89 7.49 -4.99 -20.20
CA ALA A 89 7.88 -3.58 -20.27
C ALA A 89 7.72 -2.87 -18.91
N VAL A 90 6.57 -3.05 -18.24
CA VAL A 90 6.32 -2.49 -16.91
C VAL A 90 7.33 -3.03 -15.89
N ASN A 91 7.57 -4.35 -15.89
CA ASN A 91 8.53 -4.96 -14.97
C ASN A 91 9.95 -4.43 -15.21
N THR A 92 10.38 -4.32 -16.46
CA THR A 92 11.69 -3.76 -16.83
C THR A 92 11.83 -2.31 -16.37
N ALA A 93 10.80 -1.50 -16.57
CA ALA A 93 10.80 -0.10 -16.14
C ALA A 93 10.86 0.03 -14.62
N TRP A 94 10.07 -0.73 -13.87
CA TRP A 94 10.12 -0.70 -12.41
C TRP A 94 11.45 -1.21 -11.85
N SER A 95 12.01 -2.27 -12.43
CA SER A 95 13.34 -2.76 -12.03
C SER A 95 14.45 -1.73 -12.26
N SER A 96 14.30 -0.80 -13.21
CA SER A 96 15.29 0.27 -13.39
C SER A 96 15.37 1.27 -12.23
N ILE A 97 14.35 1.31 -11.35
CA ILE A 97 14.28 2.21 -10.19
C ILE A 97 14.04 1.47 -8.87
N GLU A 98 14.10 0.13 -8.86
CA GLU A 98 13.66 -0.67 -7.72
C GLU A 98 14.47 -0.40 -6.46
N ASP A 99 15.79 -0.29 -6.58
CA ASP A 99 16.69 0.02 -5.46
C ASP A 99 16.38 1.38 -4.83
N THR A 100 16.20 2.41 -5.65
CA THR A 100 15.90 3.77 -5.16
C THR A 100 14.54 3.82 -4.48
N CYS A 101 13.53 3.15 -5.05
CA CYS A 101 12.22 3.03 -4.44
C CYS A 101 12.26 2.23 -3.13
N ALA A 102 13.01 1.14 -3.09
CA ALA A 102 13.21 0.30 -1.91
C ALA A 102 13.89 1.09 -0.79
N ASP A 103 14.94 1.85 -1.08
CA ASP A 103 15.64 2.70 -0.11
C ASP A 103 14.70 3.76 0.48
N ALA A 104 13.91 4.43 -0.35
CA ALA A 104 12.93 5.40 0.13
C ALA A 104 11.91 4.76 1.08
N ILE A 105 11.36 3.59 0.73
CA ILE A 105 10.40 2.85 1.57
C ILE A 105 11.08 2.37 2.87
N ASN A 106 12.31 1.87 2.80
CA ASN A 106 13.09 1.41 3.95
C ASN A 106 13.33 2.54 4.94
N HIS A 107 13.69 3.75 4.48
CA HIS A 107 13.87 4.89 5.36
C HIS A 107 12.54 5.39 5.96
N ILE A 108 11.43 5.37 5.21
CA ILE A 108 10.10 5.67 5.75
C ILE A 108 9.73 4.70 6.88
N ALA A 109 9.89 3.40 6.65
CA ALA A 109 9.64 2.36 7.64
C ALA A 109 10.57 2.50 8.85
N GLY A 110 11.87 2.72 8.61
CA GLY A 110 12.89 2.89 9.64
C GLY A 110 12.63 4.09 10.56
N THR A 111 12.18 5.22 10.01
CA THR A 111 11.74 6.37 10.82
C THR A 111 10.56 5.99 11.72
N ARG A 112 9.52 5.35 11.16
CA ARG A 112 8.35 4.91 11.95
C ARG A 112 8.74 3.94 13.06
N LEU A 113 9.53 2.92 12.76
CA LEU A 113 10.00 1.93 13.73
C LEU A 113 10.84 2.56 14.84
N THR A 114 11.64 3.58 14.52
CA THR A 114 12.41 4.31 15.53
C THR A 114 11.51 5.11 16.46
N LEU A 115 10.50 5.82 15.93
CA LEU A 115 9.51 6.52 16.77
C LEU A 115 8.74 5.55 17.65
N TYR A 116 8.28 4.42 17.09
CA TYR A 116 7.56 3.39 17.85
C TYR A 116 8.38 2.84 19.00
N ARG A 117 9.67 2.54 18.79
CA ARG A 117 10.57 2.12 19.87
C ARG A 117 10.70 3.18 20.97
N ARG A 118 10.84 4.46 20.60
CA ARG A 118 10.92 5.57 21.57
C ARG A 118 9.62 5.78 22.35
N GLN A 119 8.47 5.47 21.73
CA GLN A 119 7.15 5.47 22.35
C GLN A 119 6.86 4.18 23.16
N GLY A 120 7.79 3.22 23.22
CA GLY A 120 7.62 1.96 23.93
C GLY A 120 6.68 0.97 23.23
N LEU A 121 6.35 1.18 21.97
CA LEU A 121 5.51 0.28 21.18
C LEU A 121 6.31 -0.94 20.74
N LYS A 122 5.80 -2.14 21.03
CA LYS A 122 6.43 -3.42 20.66
C LYS A 122 5.94 -3.97 19.34
N ASP A 123 4.79 -3.50 18.85
CA ASP A 123 4.19 -3.94 17.59
C ASP A 123 3.89 -2.72 16.71
N HIS A 124 4.43 -2.77 15.49
CA HIS A 124 4.23 -1.77 14.45
C HIS A 124 2.76 -1.53 14.07
N LEU A 125 1.86 -2.48 14.34
CA LEU A 125 0.44 -2.34 14.04
C LEU A 125 -0.31 -1.50 15.08
N VAL A 126 0.24 -1.26 16.28
CA VAL A 126 -0.48 -0.55 17.36
C VAL A 126 -0.91 0.86 16.93
N ALA A 127 0.00 1.64 16.35
CA ALA A 127 -0.31 2.99 15.92
C ALA A 127 -1.34 3.05 14.77
N PRO A 128 -1.16 2.34 13.63
CA PRO A 128 -2.15 2.37 12.55
C PRO A 128 -3.51 1.81 12.99
N LEU A 129 -3.57 0.76 13.82
CA LEU A 129 -4.82 0.25 14.36
C LEU A 129 -5.53 1.29 15.24
N ARG A 130 -4.80 1.99 16.10
CA ARG A 130 -5.35 3.08 16.93
C ARG A 130 -5.84 4.26 16.10
N PHE A 131 -5.12 4.65 15.05
CA PHE A 131 -5.55 5.72 14.14
C PHE A 131 -6.82 5.35 13.37
N ASN A 132 -6.95 4.08 12.97
CA ASN A 132 -8.12 3.57 12.25
C ASN A 132 -9.24 3.07 13.19
N ARG A 133 -9.08 3.16 14.51
CA ARG A 133 -10.03 2.66 15.53
C ARG A 133 -10.41 1.19 15.32
N MET A 134 -9.43 0.40 14.89
CA MET A 134 -9.57 -1.02 14.59
C MET A 134 -8.89 -1.82 15.70
N SER A 135 -9.51 -2.93 16.13
CA SER A 135 -8.85 -3.87 17.04
C SER A 135 -7.94 -4.81 16.26
N ARG A 136 -6.94 -5.39 16.93
CA ARG A 136 -6.05 -6.37 16.30
C ARG A 136 -6.83 -7.60 15.84
N GLU A 137 -7.78 -8.03 16.65
CA GLU A 137 -8.65 -9.18 16.41
C GLU A 137 -9.50 -8.98 15.16
N THR A 138 -9.99 -7.76 14.91
CA THR A 138 -10.71 -7.44 13.66
C THR A 138 -9.82 -7.57 12.43
N LEU A 139 -8.59 -7.04 12.49
CA LEU A 139 -7.64 -7.13 11.38
C LEU A 139 -7.23 -8.60 11.11
N ASP A 140 -6.93 -9.34 12.17
CA ASP A 140 -6.54 -10.74 12.06
C ASP A 140 -7.69 -11.59 11.53
N ALA A 141 -8.91 -11.40 12.02
CA ALA A 141 -10.10 -12.10 11.52
C ALA A 141 -10.35 -11.85 10.03
N MET A 142 -10.12 -10.61 9.55
CA MET A 142 -10.22 -10.27 8.12
C MET A 142 -9.19 -11.05 7.30
N TRP A 143 -7.92 -11.04 7.69
CA TRP A 143 -6.86 -11.75 6.98
C TRP A 143 -7.01 -13.27 7.02
N ASP A 144 -7.44 -13.81 8.16
CA ASP A 144 -7.74 -15.23 8.34
C ASP A 144 -8.88 -15.67 7.42
N THR A 145 -9.96 -14.88 7.36
CA THR A 145 -11.11 -15.18 6.51
C THR A 145 -10.69 -15.17 5.03
N ILE A 146 -9.99 -14.13 4.58
CA ILE A 146 -9.45 -14.06 3.22
C ILE A 146 -8.56 -15.27 2.92
N THR A 147 -7.69 -15.64 3.86
CA THR A 147 -6.75 -16.76 3.69
C THR A 147 -7.47 -18.10 3.56
N ARG A 148 -8.50 -18.36 4.38
CA ARG A 148 -9.31 -19.58 4.31
C ARG A 148 -10.18 -19.63 3.04
N SER A 149 -10.62 -18.47 2.55
CA SER A 149 -11.47 -18.36 1.36
C SER A 149 -10.72 -18.28 0.03
N LYS A 150 -9.38 -18.39 0.01
CA LYS A 150 -8.55 -18.35 -1.21
C LYS A 150 -9.01 -19.32 -2.30
N ARG A 151 -9.63 -20.45 -1.92
CA ARG A 151 -10.09 -21.47 -2.87
C ARG A 151 -11.08 -20.91 -3.90
N VAL A 152 -11.99 -20.04 -3.48
CA VAL A 152 -12.99 -19.41 -4.38
C VAL A 152 -12.31 -18.63 -5.50
N LEU A 153 -11.24 -17.89 -5.18
CA LEU A 153 -10.46 -17.15 -6.16
C LEU A 153 -9.71 -18.09 -7.12
N LEU A 154 -9.18 -19.21 -6.61
CA LEU A 154 -8.50 -20.21 -7.44
C LEU A 154 -9.47 -20.93 -8.40
N ASP A 155 -10.69 -21.22 -7.95
CA ASP A 155 -11.73 -21.81 -8.80
C ASP A 155 -12.17 -20.83 -9.90
N TYR A 156 -12.30 -19.54 -9.55
CA TYR A 156 -12.51 -18.46 -10.54
C TYR A 156 -11.38 -18.39 -11.58
N PHE A 157 -10.12 -18.37 -11.14
CA PHE A 157 -8.97 -18.34 -12.05
C PHE A 157 -8.88 -19.59 -12.93
N SER A 158 -9.23 -20.76 -12.39
CA SER A 158 -9.28 -22.01 -13.15
C SER A 158 -10.38 -21.98 -14.21
N CYS A 159 -11.55 -21.45 -13.88
CA CYS A 159 -12.65 -21.27 -14.83
C CYS A 159 -12.25 -20.28 -15.93
N LYS A 160 -11.69 -19.13 -15.57
CA LYS A 160 -11.23 -18.12 -16.52
C LYS A 160 -10.10 -18.65 -17.43
N ALA A 161 -9.16 -19.44 -16.91
CA ALA A 161 -8.12 -20.08 -17.72
C ALA A 161 -8.73 -21.01 -18.79
N LYS A 162 -9.70 -21.85 -18.40
CA LYS A 162 -10.43 -22.72 -19.33
C LYS A 162 -11.14 -21.92 -20.44
N LEU A 163 -11.84 -20.85 -20.07
CA LEU A 163 -12.53 -19.99 -21.03
C LEU A 163 -11.56 -19.30 -21.99
N LEU A 164 -10.35 -18.97 -21.54
CA LEU A 164 -9.30 -18.37 -22.36
C LEU A 164 -8.46 -19.40 -23.15
N GLY A 165 -8.74 -20.70 -23.00
CA GLY A 165 -7.94 -21.77 -23.63
C GLY A 165 -6.51 -21.87 -23.08
N LEU A 166 -6.29 -21.47 -21.83
CA LEU A 166 -4.98 -21.50 -21.16
C LEU A 166 -4.94 -22.63 -20.12
N GLU A 167 -3.77 -23.23 -19.93
CA GLU A 167 -3.56 -24.20 -18.84
C GLU A 167 -3.67 -23.51 -17.46
N ARG A 168 -3.04 -22.33 -17.33
CA ARG A 168 -3.04 -21.49 -16.12
C ARG A 168 -2.96 -20.02 -16.50
N LEU A 169 -3.47 -19.15 -15.65
CA LEU A 169 -3.34 -17.70 -15.82
C LEU A 169 -1.95 -17.22 -15.39
N SER A 170 -1.33 -16.38 -16.20
CA SER A 170 -0.23 -15.49 -15.77
C SER A 170 -0.78 -14.23 -15.09
N TRP A 171 0.08 -13.43 -14.45
CA TRP A 171 -0.31 -12.14 -13.86
C TRP A 171 -1.03 -11.22 -14.85
N PHE A 172 -0.51 -11.14 -16.07
CA PHE A 172 -1.08 -10.35 -17.15
C PHE A 172 -2.32 -10.97 -17.82
N ASP A 173 -2.78 -12.15 -17.37
CA ASP A 173 -4.03 -12.76 -17.85
C ASP A 173 -5.23 -12.43 -16.93
N GLN A 174 -4.98 -11.86 -15.73
CA GLN A 174 -6.03 -11.60 -14.74
C GLN A 174 -7.08 -10.59 -15.21
N SER A 175 -6.65 -9.54 -15.92
CA SER A 175 -7.55 -8.51 -16.47
C SER A 175 -7.99 -8.78 -17.91
N ALA A 176 -7.60 -9.92 -18.48
CA ALA A 176 -7.98 -10.27 -19.85
C ALA A 176 -9.52 -10.35 -20.00
N PRO A 177 -10.10 -9.80 -21.08
CA PRO A 177 -11.51 -9.95 -21.38
C PRO A 177 -11.78 -11.41 -21.74
N LEU A 178 -12.98 -11.90 -21.44
CA LEU A 178 -13.40 -13.22 -21.89
C LEU A 178 -13.60 -13.20 -23.41
N PRO A 179 -13.37 -14.34 -24.11
CA PRO A 179 -13.72 -14.43 -25.51
C PRO A 179 -15.23 -14.24 -25.69
N THR A 180 -15.59 -13.44 -26.69
CA THR A 180 -16.97 -13.37 -27.21
C THR A 180 -17.29 -14.56 -28.09
#